data_AF-A0A969FJC5-F1
#
_entry.id   AF-A0A969FJC5-F1
#
_cell.length_a   1.000
_cell.length_b   1.000
_cell.length_c   1.000
_cell.angle_alpha   90.00
_cell.angle_beta   90.00
_cell.angle_gamma   90.00
#
_symmetry.space_group_name_H-M   'P 1'
#
loop_
_entity.id
_entity.type
_entity.pdbx_description
1 polymer ?
#
loop_
_entity_poly.entity_id
_entity_poly.type
_entity_poly.pdbx_seq_one_letter_code
_entity_poly.pdbx_strand_id
1 'polypeptide(L)'
;MLRFKSNLFANSYISSVRSLADDPEITNKFSQYKTLVDILETSPVLRPSVPQYAQVSDILQRYLTAAFTESMTPERAMQAAARETRSLLDR
;
A
#
# COMPACT_ATOMS: atom_id res chain seq x y z
N MET A 1 -28.20 -10.78 3.61
CA MET A 1 -26.79 -11.20 3.49
C MET A 1 -26.30 -11.24 2.03
N LEU A 2 -27.08 -11.76 1.07
CA LEU A 2 -26.69 -11.86 -0.36
C LEU A 2 -26.33 -10.53 -1.07
N ARG A 3 -27.07 -9.44 -0.81
CA ARG A 3 -26.84 -8.11 -1.42
C ARG A 3 -25.53 -7.43 -1.01
N PHE A 4 -24.91 -7.84 0.10
CA PHE A 4 -23.67 -7.22 0.58
C PHE A 4 -22.45 -7.78 -0.17
N LYS A 5 -22.48 -9.08 -0.49
CA LYS A 5 -21.42 -9.75 -1.27
C LYS A 5 -21.34 -9.19 -2.69
N SER A 6 -22.47 -8.94 -3.36
CA SER A 6 -22.47 -8.45 -4.75
C SER A 6 -21.85 -7.05 -4.92
N ASN A 7 -22.02 -6.16 -3.93
CA ASN A 7 -21.54 -4.78 -4.01
C ASN A 7 -20.06 -4.63 -3.68
N LEU A 8 -19.50 -5.51 -2.84
CA LEU A 8 -18.08 -5.52 -2.51
C LEU A 8 -17.21 -5.74 -3.76
N PHE A 9 -17.66 -6.59 -4.67
CA PHE A 9 -16.94 -6.96 -5.90
C PHE A 9 -17.25 -6.07 -7.11
N ALA A 10 -18.28 -5.24 -7.06
CA ALA A 10 -18.58 -4.30 -8.15
C ALA A 10 -17.40 -3.33 -8.41
N ASN A 11 -16.60 -3.07 -7.37
CA ASN A 11 -15.45 -2.16 -7.41
C ASN A 11 -14.10 -2.88 -7.19
N SER A 12 -14.07 -4.22 -7.23
CA SER A 12 -12.84 -5.02 -7.04
C SER A 12 -12.06 -4.76 -5.73
N TYR A 13 -12.75 -4.39 -4.65
CA TYR A 13 -12.12 -4.22 -3.34
C TYR A 13 -11.88 -5.58 -2.65
N ILE A 14 -10.76 -5.69 -1.93
CA ILE A 14 -10.51 -6.80 -1.01
C ILE A 14 -11.11 -6.43 0.34
N SER A 15 -11.84 -7.36 0.97
CA SER A 15 -12.46 -7.15 2.27
C SER A 15 -11.52 -7.57 3.39
N SER A 16 -11.65 -6.91 4.54
CA SER A 16 -11.02 -7.34 5.79
C SER A 16 -11.76 -8.48 6.49
N VAL A 17 -12.90 -8.94 5.96
CA VAL A 17 -13.69 -10.04 6.53
C VAL A 17 -13.06 -11.38 6.13
N ARG A 18 -12.35 -12.00 7.06
CA ARG A 18 -11.63 -13.27 6.87
C ARG A 18 -12.47 -14.40 6.30
N SER A 19 -13.73 -14.52 6.76
CA SER A 19 -14.62 -15.61 6.32
C SER A 19 -14.94 -15.58 4.82
N LEU A 20 -14.67 -14.45 4.14
CA LEU A 20 -14.84 -14.35 2.69
C LEU A 20 -13.69 -15.00 1.89
N ALA A 21 -12.54 -15.26 2.52
CA ALA A 21 -11.39 -15.87 1.87
C ALA A 21 -11.68 -17.29 1.37
N ASP A 22 -12.53 -18.02 2.08
CA ASP A 22 -12.93 -19.40 1.78
C ASP A 22 -14.35 -19.52 1.19
N ASP A 23 -14.99 -18.39 0.88
CA ASP A 23 -16.35 -18.39 0.33
C ASP A 23 -16.35 -18.96 -1.11
N PRO A 24 -17.11 -20.04 -1.39
CA PRO A 24 -17.12 -20.67 -2.72
C PRO A 24 -17.61 -19.76 -3.84
N GLU A 25 -18.56 -18.85 -3.56
CA GLU A 25 -19.06 -17.91 -4.56
C GLU A 25 -17.96 -16.92 -4.99
N ILE A 26 -17.09 -16.56 -4.04
CA ILE A 26 -16.02 -15.60 -4.21
C ILE A 26 -14.81 -16.26 -4.87
N THR A 27 -14.36 -17.39 -4.35
CA THR A 27 -13.19 -18.12 -4.84
C THR A 27 -13.40 -18.69 -6.25
N ASN A 28 -14.64 -19.06 -6.61
CA ASN A 28 -14.98 -19.46 -7.98
C ASN A 28 -14.94 -18.28 -8.97
N LYS A 29 -15.28 -17.07 -8.52
CA LYS A 29 -15.26 -15.86 -9.37
C LYS A 29 -13.89 -15.19 -9.43
N PHE A 30 -13.14 -15.26 -8.33
CA PHE A 30 -11.83 -14.65 -8.13
C PHE A 30 -10.90 -15.67 -7.47
N SER A 31 -10.26 -16.51 -8.27
CA SER A 31 -9.38 -17.59 -7.78
C SER A 31 -8.21 -17.08 -6.94
N GLN A 32 -7.75 -15.84 -7.19
CA GLN A 32 -6.69 -15.19 -6.44
C GLN A 32 -7.14 -14.59 -5.09
N TYR A 33 -8.43 -14.58 -4.77
CA TYR A 33 -8.95 -13.84 -3.61
C TYR A 33 -8.34 -14.30 -2.29
N LYS A 34 -8.22 -15.63 -2.10
CA LYS A 34 -7.59 -16.21 -0.91
C LYS A 34 -6.14 -15.73 -0.76
N THR A 35 -5.35 -15.82 -1.83
CA THR A 35 -3.96 -15.34 -1.84
C THR A 35 -3.86 -13.85 -1.50
N LEU A 36 -4.78 -13.03 -2.00
CA LEU A 36 -4.79 -11.60 -1.69
C LEU A 36 -5.10 -11.32 -0.22
N VAL A 37 -6.04 -12.05 0.38
CA VAL A 37 -6.30 -11.97 1.82
C VAL A 37 -5.08 -12.41 2.61
N ASP A 38 -4.46 -13.53 2.25
CA ASP A 38 -3.25 -14.05 2.93
C ASP A 38 -2.10 -13.03 2.91
N ILE A 39 -1.89 -12.33 1.78
CA ILE A 39 -0.87 -11.26 1.67
C ILE A 39 -1.19 -10.09 2.60
N LEU A 40 -2.45 -9.67 2.67
CA LEU A 40 -2.89 -8.59 3.54
C LEU A 40 -2.73 -8.93 5.03
N GLU A 41 -2.79 -10.21 5.39
CA GLU A 41 -2.62 -10.63 6.78
C GLU A 41 -1.15 -10.85 7.18
N THR A 42 -0.34 -11.40 6.27
CA THR A 42 1.01 -11.85 6.58
C THR A 42 2.08 -10.81 6.32
N SER A 43 1.86 -9.91 5.36
CA SER A 43 2.91 -9.05 4.81
C SER A 43 2.60 -7.55 4.70
N PRO A 44 1.64 -6.95 5.42
CA PRO A 44 1.41 -5.51 5.30
C PRO A 44 2.52 -4.72 6.01
N VAL A 45 3.29 -3.95 5.26
CA VAL A 45 4.10 -2.88 5.86
C VAL A 45 3.21 -1.65 6.03
N LEU A 46 2.82 -1.38 7.28
CA LEU A 46 2.03 -0.20 7.60
C LEU A 46 2.83 1.07 7.33
N ARG A 47 2.16 2.05 6.73
CA ARG A 47 2.77 3.36 6.50
C ARG A 47 2.94 4.09 7.84
N PRO A 48 4.00 4.90 8.02
CA PRO A 48 4.21 5.66 9.25
C PRO A 48 3.00 6.54 9.60
N SER A 49 2.51 6.41 10.84
CA SER A 49 1.39 7.22 11.35
C SER A 49 1.90 8.54 11.92
N VAL A 50 2.21 9.49 11.03
CA VAL A 50 2.68 10.85 11.39
C VAL A 50 1.76 11.92 10.79
N PRO A 51 1.55 13.07 11.46
CA PRO A 51 0.70 14.14 10.91
C PRO A 51 1.17 14.64 9.54
N GLN A 52 2.48 14.65 9.31
CA GLN A 52 3.13 15.11 8.08
C GLN A 52 3.18 14.03 6.99
N TYR A 53 2.39 12.95 7.09
CA TYR A 53 2.51 11.78 6.21
C TYR A 53 2.47 12.15 4.72
N ALA A 54 1.59 13.07 4.33
CA ALA A 54 1.51 13.55 2.94
C ALA A 54 2.84 14.17 2.46
N GLN A 55 3.49 14.97 3.30
CA GLN A 55 4.77 15.61 3.01
C GLN A 55 5.93 14.61 3.00
N VAL A 56 5.94 13.68 3.96
CA VAL A 56 6.92 12.57 3.98
C VAL A 56 6.81 11.71 2.72
N SER A 57 5.58 11.42 2.29
CA SER A 57 5.32 10.68 1.05
C SER A 57 5.76 11.46 -0.20
N ASP A 58 5.53 12.77 -0.24
CA ASP A 58 6.00 13.63 -1.34
C ASP A 58 7.53 13.61 -1.46
N ILE A 59 8.24 13.80 -0.34
CA ILE A 59 9.71 13.75 -0.27
C ILE A 59 10.22 12.44 -0.89
N LEU A 60 9.69 11.30 -0.43
CA LEU A 60 10.12 10.01 -0.94
C LEU A 60 9.84 9.85 -2.44
N GLN A 61 8.66 10.26 -2.91
CA GLN A 61 8.28 10.14 -4.33
C GLN A 61 9.16 10.98 -5.25
N ARG A 62 9.52 12.21 -4.86
CA ARG A 62 10.44 13.06 -5.63
C ARG A 62 11.80 12.42 -5.81
N TYR A 63 12.39 11.91 -4.72
CA TYR A 63 13.72 11.29 -4.80
C TYR A 63 13.70 9.91 -5.46
N LEU A 64 12.63 9.12 -5.30
CA LEU A 64 12.45 7.91 -6.10
C LEU A 64 12.38 8.21 -7.59
N THR A 65 11.60 9.25 -7.98
CA THR A 65 11.54 9.70 -9.37
C THR A 65 12.93 10.07 -9.87
N ALA A 66 13.68 10.86 -9.10
CA ALA A 66 15.04 11.26 -9.46
C ALA A 66 16.00 10.07 -9.66
N ALA A 67 15.86 9.01 -8.85
CA ALA A 67 16.62 7.77 -9.00
C ALA A 67 16.20 6.97 -10.23
N PHE A 68 14.89 6.82 -10.48
CA PHE A 68 14.36 6.08 -11.63
C PHE A 68 14.65 6.78 -12.97
N THR A 69 14.75 8.11 -12.98
CA THR A 69 15.11 8.88 -14.18
C THR A 69 16.62 9.15 -14.29
N GLU A 70 17.44 8.47 -13.48
CA GLU A 70 18.91 8.56 -13.49
C GLU A 70 19.50 9.96 -13.25
N SER A 71 18.67 10.91 -12.79
CA SER A 71 19.13 12.26 -12.42
C SER A 71 19.91 12.28 -11.10
N MET A 72 19.74 11.25 -10.27
CA MET A 72 20.50 10.97 -9.06
C MET A 72 20.77 9.46 -8.97
N THR A 73 21.89 9.05 -8.37
CA THR A 73 22.08 7.63 -8.04
C THR A 73 21.09 7.21 -6.95
N PRO A 74 20.66 5.93 -6.90
CA PRO A 74 19.74 5.44 -5.87
C PRO A 74 20.18 5.76 -4.45
N GLU A 75 21.46 5.54 -4.11
CA GLU A 75 22.01 5.80 -2.79
C GLU A 75 21.89 7.29 -2.44
N ARG A 76 22.27 8.15 -3.39
CA ARG A 76 22.30 9.59 -3.16
C ARG A 76 20.89 10.17 -3.04
N ALA A 77 19.94 9.66 -3.82
CA ALA A 77 18.53 10.00 -3.74
C ALA A 77 17.92 9.57 -2.40
N MET A 78 18.15 8.32 -1.96
CA MET A 78 17.59 7.83 -0.69
C MET A 78 18.21 8.52 0.52
N GLN A 79 19.51 8.84 0.48
CA GLN A 79 20.14 9.66 1.53
C GLN A 79 19.56 11.08 1.58
N ALA A 80 19.27 11.70 0.43
CA ALA A 80 18.65 13.02 0.38
C ALA A 80 17.21 12.99 0.92
N ALA A 81 16.41 11.99 0.51
CA ALA A 81 15.07 11.76 1.03
C ALA A 81 15.07 11.61 2.56
N ALA A 82 16.00 10.82 3.10
CA ALA A 82 16.13 10.63 4.54
C ALA A 82 16.51 11.91 5.28
N ARG A 83 17.41 12.74 4.74
CA ARG A 83 17.79 14.03 5.34
C ARG A 83 16.62 15.01 5.35
N GLU A 84 15.93 15.17 4.22
CA GLU A 84 14.79 16.10 4.12
C GLU A 84 13.63 15.65 5.03
N THR A 85 13.34 14.35 5.07
CA THR A 85 12.30 13.78 5.96
C THR A 85 12.61 14.05 7.43
N ARG A 86 13.86 13.84 7.89
CA ARG A 86 14.24 14.14 9.28
C ARG A 86 14.09 15.62 9.60
N SER A 87 14.57 16.50 8.71
CA SER A 87 14.42 17.95 8.89
C SER A 87 12.96 18.41 8.92
N LEU A 88 12.05 17.73 8.22
CA LEU A 88 10.61 17.99 8.28
C LEU A 88 10.01 17.57 9.63
N LEU A 89 10.41 16.41 10.15
CA LEU A 89 9.87 15.84 11.39
C LEU A 89 10.44 16.50 12.66
N ASP A 90 11.61 17.14 12.55
CA ASP A 90 12.23 17.91 13.64
C ASP A 90 11.59 19.32 13.83
N ARG A 91 10.57 19.68 13.03
CA ARG A 91 9.85 20.96 13.09
C ARG A 91 8.51 20.81 13.82
#